data_AF-A0A842L196-F1
#
_entry.id   AF-A0A842L196-F1
#
_cell.length_a   1.000
_cell.length_b   1.000
_cell.length_c   1.000
_cell.angle_alpha   90.00
_cell.angle_beta   90.00
_cell.angle_gamma   90.00
#
_symmetry.space_group_name_H-M   'P 1'
#
loop_
_entity.id
_entity.type
_entity.pdbx_description
1 polymer ?
#
loop_
_entity_poly.entity_id
_entity_poly.type
_entity_poly.pdbx_seq_one_letter_code
_entity_poly.pdbx_strand_id
1 'polypeptide(L)' 'MELWRSLWVEVDWRKEIEIFIEKKVREVEISKTLNTIDKALSEIEISRESAWQTIRDSRDER' A
#
# COMPACT_ATOMS: atom_id res chain seq x y z
N MET A 1 39.11 1.59 -12.40
CA MET A 1 38.87 2.11 -11.03
C MET A 1 38.44 3.58 -11.02
N GLU A 2 38.74 4.39 -12.04
CA GLU A 2 38.40 5.83 -12.06
C GLU A 2 36.94 6.14 -12.44
N LEU A 3 36.29 5.30 -13.25
CA LEU A 3 34.91 5.51 -13.70
C LEU A 3 33.88 5.54 -12.56
N TRP A 4 34.11 4.75 -11.51
CA TRP A 4 33.22 4.76 -10.36
C TRP A 4 33.39 6.05 -9.55
N ARG A 5 34.61 6.61 -9.43
CA ARG A 5 34.80 7.85 -8.67
C ARG A 5 34.11 9.06 -9.30
N SER A 6 34.03 9.16 -10.63
CA SER A 6 33.33 10.29 -11.27
C SER A 6 31.81 10.18 -11.11
N LEU A 7 31.27 8.97 -11.16
CA LEU A 7 29.83 8.72 -11.03
C LEU A 7 29.29 9.11 -9.64
N TRP A 8 30.11 8.98 -8.60
CA TRP A 8 29.73 9.40 -7.25
C TRP A 8 29.62 10.92 -7.08
N VAL A 9 30.29 11.69 -7.94
CA VAL A 9 30.31 13.17 -7.89
C VAL A 9 29.21 13.78 -8.74
N GLU A 10 28.81 13.11 -9.82
CA GLU A 10 27.76 13.59 -10.74
C GLU A 10 26.33 13.29 -10.25
N VAL A 11 26.17 12.35 -9.32
CA VAL A 11 24.87 11.96 -8.77
C VAL A 11 24.63 12.64 -7.43
N ASP A 12 23.47 13.28 -7.29
CA ASP A 12 22.98 13.76 -5.99
C ASP A 12 22.48 12.57 -5.15
N TRP A 13 23.43 11.87 -4.54
CA TRP A 13 23.15 10.70 -3.72
C TRP A 13 22.25 11.00 -2.53
N ARG A 14 22.25 12.24 -2.03
CA ARG A 14 21.35 12.62 -0.95
C ARG A 14 19.91 12.50 -1.42
N LYS A 15 19.60 13.13 -2.55
CA LYS A 15 18.26 13.08 -3.15
C LYS A 15 17.85 11.65 -3.50
N GLU A 16 18.74 10.86 -4.08
CA GLU A 16 18.44 9.46 -4.45
C GLU A 16 18.12 8.61 -3.22
N ILE A 17 18.88 8.78 -2.13
CA ILE A 17 18.64 8.08 -0.87
C ILE A 17 17.31 8.55 -0.25
N GLU A 18 17.01 9.85 -0.24
CA GLU A 18 15.74 10.38 0.26
C GLU A 18 14.54 9.78 -0.51
N ILE A 19 14.59 9.77 -1.84
CA ILE A 19 13.54 9.16 -2.69
C ILE A 19 13.38 7.67 -2.39
N PHE A 20 14.50 6.95 -2.25
CA PHE A 20 14.46 5.51 -1.93
C PHE A 20 13.80 5.25 -0.57
N ILE A 21 14.17 6.02 0.46
CA ILE A 21 13.60 5.90 1.80
C ILE A 21 12.11 6.19 1.77
N GLU A 22 11.68 7.29 1.15
CA GLU A 22 10.26 7.65 1.05
C GLU A 22 9.44 6.55 0.37
N LYS A 23 9.96 6.00 -0.73
CA LYS A 23 9.31 4.88 -1.44
C LYS A 23 9.16 3.67 -0.52
N LYS A 24 10.20 3.31 0.23
CA LYS A 24 10.16 2.17 1.15
C LYS A 24 9.22 2.37 2.33
N VAL A 25 9.16 3.58 2.86
CA VAL A 25 8.20 3.93 3.93
C VAL A 25 6.76 3.73 3.43
N ARG A 26 6.42 4.28 2.26
CA ARG A 26 5.07 4.12 1.66
C ARG A 26 4.73 2.67 1.38
N GLU A 27 5.67 1.88 0.85
CA GLU A 27 5.48 0.44 0.62
C GLU A 27 5.11 -0.27 1.93
N VAL A 28 5.84 -0.01 3.01
CA VAL A 28 5.58 -0.61 4.33
C VAL A 28 4.23 -0.19 4.90
N GLU A 29 3.84 1.07 4.76
CA GLU A 29 2.55 1.58 5.23
C GLU A 29 1.36 0.95 4.50
N ILE A 30 1.47 0.80 3.17
CA ILE A 30 0.47 0.13 2.34
C ILE A 30 0.37 -1.34 2.77
N SER A 31 1.49 -2.05 2.89
CA SER A 31 1.48 -3.45 3.32
C SER A 31 0.85 -3.64 4.71
N LYS A 32 1.11 -2.73 5.66
CA LYS A 32 0.46 -2.77 6.99
C LYS A 32 -1.05 -2.59 6.90
N THR A 33 -1.50 -1.66 6.06
CA THR A 33 -2.94 -1.40 5.85
C THR A 33 -3.62 -2.62 5.24
N LEU A 34 -3.03 -3.19 4.18
CA LEU A 34 -3.55 -4.39 3.53
C LEU A 34 -3.62 -5.58 4.49
N ASN A 35 -2.55 -5.84 5.26
CA ASN A 35 -2.55 -6.89 6.27
C ASN A 35 -3.64 -6.69 7.34
N THR A 36 -3.94 -5.43 7.68
CA THR A 36 -5.01 -5.11 8.64
C THR A 36 -6.38 -5.44 8.05
N ILE A 37 -6.61 -5.09 6.78
CA ILE A 37 -7.83 -5.43 6.04
C ILE A 37 -7.96 -6.95 5.94
N ASP A 38 -6.92 -7.66 5.49
CA ASP A 38 -6.93 -9.11 5.35
C ASP A 38 -7.24 -9.81 6.67
N LYS A 39 -6.64 -9.35 7.77
CA LYS A 39 -6.94 -9.89 9.10
C LYS A 39 -8.39 -9.64 9.50
N ALA A 40 -8.91 -8.43 9.26
CA ALA A 40 -10.30 -8.09 9.58
C ALA A 40 -11.31 -8.91 8.77
N LEU A 41 -10.96 -9.26 7.53
CA LEU A 41 -11.81 -10.05 6.64
C LEU A 41 -11.59 -11.57 6.77
N SER A 42 -10.54 -12.01 7.48
CA SER A 42 -10.11 -13.42 7.48
C SER A 42 -11.16 -14.41 8.00
N GLU A 43 -12.08 -13.97 8.85
CA GLU A 43 -13.15 -14.80 9.43
C GLU A 43 -14.51 -14.58 8.75
N ILE A 44 -14.57 -13.70 7.74
CA ILE A 44 -15.82 -13.33 7.07
C ILE A 44 -16.01 -14.24 5.85
N GLU A 45 -17.14 -14.95 5.81
CA GLU A 45 -17.52 -15.75 4.64
C GLU A 45 -17.78 -14.84 3.44
N ILE A 46 -17.27 -15.23 2.26
CA ILE A 46 -17.45 -14.46 1.04
C ILE A 46 -18.93 -14.54 0.62
N SER A 47 -19.62 -13.41 0.75
CA SER A 47 -21.01 -13.28 0.28
C SER A 47 -21.09 -13.39 -1.24
N ARG A 48 -22.11 -14.09 -1.73
CA ARG A 48 -22.49 -14.10 -3.16
C ARG A 48 -23.35 -12.89 -3.55
N GLU A 49 -23.90 -12.21 -2.56
CA GLU A 49 -24.68 -10.99 -2.74
C GLU A 49 -23.80 -9.77 -2.56
N SER A 50 -24.07 -8.76 -3.38
CA SER A 50 -23.32 -7.51 -3.30
C SER A 50 -23.74 -6.73 -2.05
N ALA A 51 -22.76 -6.24 -1.29
CA ALA A 51 -23.01 -5.53 -0.04
C ALA A 51 -23.95 -4.32 -0.21
N TRP A 52 -23.92 -3.65 -1.37
CA TRP A 52 -24.79 -2.50 -1.64
C TRP A 52 -26.26 -2.89 -1.82
N GLN A 53 -26.55 -4.06 -2.39
CA GLN A 53 -27.92 -4.57 -2.48
C GLN A 53 -28.44 -4.87 -1.09
N THR A 54 -27.68 -5.60 -0.27
CA THR A 54 -28.04 -5.93 1.11
C THR A 54 -28.33 -4.66 1.95
N ILE A 55 -27.50 -3.62 1.81
CA ILE A 55 -27.72 -2.34 2.51
C ILE A 55 -28.97 -1.62 2.03
N ARG A 56 -29.22 -1.59 0.71
CA ARG A 56 -30.39 -0.94 0.14
C ARG A 56 -31.66 -1.65 0.60
N ASP A 57 -31.71 -2.97 0.47
CA ASP A 57 -32.89 -3.76 0.79
C ASP A 57 -33.19 -3.67 2.30
N SER A 58 -32.17 -3.67 3.17
CA SER A 58 -32.33 -3.41 4.61
C SER A 58 -32.86 -2.00 4.95
N ARG A 59 -32.66 -1.01 4.09
CA ARG A 59 -33.22 0.35 4.28
C ARG A 59 -34.65 0.45 3.78
N ASP A 60 -34.98 -0.24 2.70
CA ASP A 60 -36.32 -0.24 2.10
C ASP A 60 -37.32 -1.08 2.93
N GLU A 61 -36.83 -2.04 3.71
CA GLU A 61 -37.64 -2.85 4.65
C GLU A 61 -37.96 -2.14 5.98
N ARG A 62 -37.42 -0.94 6.22
CA ARG A 62 -37.53 -0.19 7.49
C ARG A 62 -38.58 0.91 7.43
#